data_AF-A0A7S0EC45-F1
#
_entry.id   AF-A0A7S0EC45-F1
#
_cell.length_a   1.000
_cell.length_b   1.000
_cell.length_c   1.000
_cell.angle_alpha   90.00
_cell.angle_beta   90.00
_cell.angle_gamma   90.00
#
_symmetry.space_group_name_H-M   'P 1'
#
loop_
_entity.id
_entity.type
_entity.pdbx_description
1 polymer ?
#
loop_
_entity_poly.entity_id
_entity_poly.type
_entity_poly.pdbx_seq_one_letter_code
_entity_poly.pdbx_strand_id
1 'polypeptide(L)'
;GCSTWSRGTGKTHTIFGHEASWQDIAHEQAGLFPRAVASIFEELGSRSGATAFVLTASAMEFYMCQCTDLLDGNRPCLIGDDHAPLGLCSVPIERPESAVEF
;
A
#
# COMPACT_ATOMS: atom_id res chain seq x y z
N GLY A 1 10.08 -5.02 17.06
CA GLY A 1 9.15 -4.59 18.11
C GLY A 1 7.82 -4.34 17.44
N CYS A 2 6.75 -4.98 17.92
CA CYS A 2 5.44 -5.00 17.28
C CYS A 2 4.72 -3.67 17.50
N SER A 3 4.67 -2.80 16.48
CA SER A 3 3.80 -1.62 16.44
C SER A 3 2.39 -2.06 16.02
N THR A 4 1.54 -2.32 17.01
CA THR A 4 0.12 -2.54 16.76
C THR A 4 -0.55 -1.20 16.47
N TRP A 5 -0.89 -0.94 15.21
CA TRP A 5 -2.09 -0.17 14.87
C TRP A 5 -3.22 -0.81 15.69
N SER A 6 -3.82 -0.07 16.63
CA SER A 6 -4.72 -0.58 17.67
C SER A 6 -5.51 -1.83 17.23
N ARG A 7 -5.23 -2.99 17.83
CA ARG A 7 -5.91 -4.29 17.60
C ARG A 7 -7.40 -4.22 18.00
N GLY A 8 -8.23 -3.40 17.35
CA GLY A 8 -9.65 -3.34 17.71
C GLY A 8 -10.53 -2.21 17.17
N THR A 9 -10.10 -1.38 16.21
CA THR A 9 -10.93 -0.22 15.78
C THR A 9 -11.64 -0.39 14.43
N GLY A 10 -11.67 -1.60 13.86
CA GLY A 10 -12.32 -1.88 12.57
C GLY A 10 -11.63 -1.25 11.36
N LYS A 11 -10.74 -0.26 11.54
CA LYS A 11 -10.06 0.46 10.45
C LYS A 11 -9.16 -0.44 9.64
N THR A 12 -8.27 -1.19 10.30
CA THR A 12 -7.41 -2.19 9.62
C THR A 12 -8.26 -3.24 8.91
N HIS A 13 -9.35 -3.67 9.54
CA HIS A 13 -10.29 -4.61 8.92
C HIS A 13 -11.04 -4.01 7.72
N THR A 14 -11.32 -2.71 7.71
CA THR A 14 -11.89 -2.01 6.54
C THR A 14 -10.86 -1.84 5.43
N ILE A 15 -9.62 -1.47 5.77
CA ILE A 15 -8.56 -1.20 4.78
C ILE A 15 -8.04 -2.50 4.16
N PHE A 16 -7.64 -3.48 4.96
CA PHE A 16 -7.03 -4.70 4.47
C PHE A 16 -7.98 -5.90 4.41
N GLY A 17 -9.06 -5.87 5.19
CA GLY A 17 -9.98 -7.01 5.32
C GLY A 17 -9.70 -7.83 6.56
N HIS A 18 -10.35 -8.99 6.64
CA HIS A 18 -10.06 -9.98 7.67
C HIS A 18 -8.61 -10.47 7.54
N GLU A 19 -7.93 -10.81 8.64
CA GLU A 19 -6.49 -11.19 8.59
C GLU A 19 -6.22 -12.36 7.63
N ALA A 20 -7.16 -13.31 7.52
CA ALA A 20 -7.11 -14.41 6.55
C ALA A 20 -7.07 -13.97 5.07
N SER A 21 -7.50 -12.75 4.76
CA SER A 21 -7.55 -12.18 3.41
C SER A 21 -6.33 -11.33 3.04
N TRP A 22 -5.42 -11.05 3.98
CA TRP A 22 -4.37 -10.04 3.76
C TRP A 22 -3.40 -10.40 2.63
N GLN A 23 -3.20 -11.68 2.34
CA GLN A 23 -2.29 -12.17 1.30
C GLN A 23 -3.01 -12.57 0.00
N ASP A 24 -4.34 -12.39 -0.07
CA ASP A 24 -5.14 -12.77 -1.23
C ASP A 24 -6.03 -11.60 -1.66
N ILE A 25 -5.62 -10.97 -2.77
CA ILE A 25 -6.31 -9.80 -3.32
C ILE A 25 -7.74 -10.10 -3.78
N ALA A 26 -8.03 -11.36 -4.14
CA ALA A 26 -9.32 -11.80 -4.63
C ALA A 26 -10.21 -12.41 -3.53
N HIS A 27 -9.72 -12.46 -2.28
CA HIS A 27 -10.46 -13.04 -1.18
C HIS A 27 -11.79 -12.32 -0.96
N GLU A 28 -12.86 -13.07 -0.69
CA GLU A 28 -14.21 -12.52 -0.54
C GLU A 28 -14.31 -11.47 0.60
N GLN A 29 -13.49 -11.65 1.64
CA GLN A 29 -13.36 -10.77 2.80
C GLN A 29 -12.27 -9.70 2.69
N ALA A 30 -11.67 -9.52 1.50
CA ALA A 30 -10.66 -8.51 1.24
C ALA A 30 -11.21 -7.09 1.49
N GLY A 31 -10.37 -6.23 2.06
CA GLY A 31 -10.70 -4.83 2.38
C GLY A 31 -10.64 -3.89 1.19
N LEU A 32 -10.67 -2.58 1.47
CA LEU A 32 -10.62 -1.54 0.46
C LEU A 32 -9.31 -1.51 -0.34
N PHE A 33 -8.17 -1.64 0.31
CA PHE A 33 -6.85 -1.59 -0.33
C PHE A 33 -6.68 -2.67 -1.41
N PRO A 34 -6.82 -3.97 -1.11
CA PRO A 34 -6.69 -5.01 -2.14
C PRO A 34 -7.71 -4.84 -3.28
N ARG A 35 -8.96 -4.48 -2.97
CA ARG A 35 -9.98 -4.22 -4.00
C ARG A 35 -9.63 -3.04 -4.90
N ALA A 36 -9.11 -1.95 -4.32
CA ALA A 36 -8.69 -0.79 -5.09
C ALA A 36 -7.51 -1.13 -6.02
N VAL A 37 -6.55 -1.91 -5.54
CA VAL A 37 -5.44 -2.40 -6.38
C VAL A 37 -5.98 -3.23 -7.55
N ALA A 38 -6.88 -4.18 -7.30
CA ALA A 38 -7.50 -4.98 -8.37
C ALA A 38 -8.20 -4.10 -9.42
N SER A 39 -9.02 -3.13 -9.00
CA SER A 39 -9.69 -2.20 -9.92
C SER A 39 -8.74 -1.30 -10.70
N ILE A 40 -7.61 -0.89 -10.11
CA ILE A 40 -6.57 -0.13 -10.83
C ILE A 40 -6.01 -0.98 -11.97
N PHE A 41 -5.69 -2.25 -11.71
CA PHE A 41 -5.16 -3.14 -12.74
C PHE A 41 -6.19 -3.44 -13.84
N GLU A 42 -7.46 -3.64 -13.49
CA GLU A 42 -8.55 -3.78 -14.47
C GLU A 42 -8.63 -2.56 -15.39
N GLU A 43 -8.54 -1.34 -14.82
CA GLU A 43 -8.60 -0.10 -15.59
C GLU A 43 -7.34 0.12 -16.45
N LEU A 44 -6.15 -0.22 -15.94
CA LEU A 44 -4.93 -0.17 -16.74
C LEU A 44 -4.99 -1.18 -17.90
N GLY A 45 -5.57 -2.36 -17.66
CA GLY A 45 -5.81 -3.38 -18.68
C GLY A 45 -6.81 -2.93 -19.75
N SER A 46 -7.89 -2.22 -19.37
CA SER A 46 -8.90 -1.70 -20.29
C SER A 46 -8.34 -0.67 -21.28
N ARG A 47 -7.24 0.00 -20.90
CA ARG A 47 -6.51 1.00 -21.71
C ARG A 47 -5.29 0.43 -22.45
N SER A 48 -5.05 -0.88 -22.35
CA SER A 48 -3.89 -1.51 -22.97
C SER A 48 -3.87 -1.28 -24.49
N GLY A 49 -2.71 -0.87 -25.01
CA GLY A 49 -2.50 -0.57 -26.44
C GLY A 49 -2.58 0.92 -26.83
N ALA A 50 -3.11 1.79 -25.97
CA ALA A 50 -3.16 3.25 -26.21
C ALA A 50 -2.08 4.03 -25.45
N THR A 51 -1.63 3.51 -24.30
CA THR A 51 -0.65 4.19 -23.42
C THR A 51 0.08 3.14 -22.57
N ALA A 52 1.38 3.34 -22.38
CA ALA A 52 2.17 2.55 -21.44
C ALA A 52 2.13 3.19 -20.05
N PHE A 53 1.86 2.39 -19.03
CA PHE A 53 1.80 2.83 -17.64
C PHE A 53 2.86 2.10 -16.81
N VAL A 54 3.38 2.79 -15.81
CA VAL A 54 4.21 2.19 -14.76
C VAL A 54 3.50 2.42 -13.44
N LEU A 55 3.22 1.35 -12.72
CA LEU A 55 2.63 1.42 -11.39
C LEU A 55 3.73 1.20 -10.33
N THR A 56 3.80 2.11 -9.37
CA THR A 56 4.72 2.02 -8.23
C THR A 56 3.94 2.21 -6.94
N ALA A 57 4.39 1.57 -5.87
CA ALA A 57 3.86 1.77 -4.53
C ALA A 57 4.94 2.25 -3.58
N SER A 58 4.52 3.03 -2.58
CA SER A 58 5.32 3.43 -1.44
C SER A 58 4.45 3.31 -0.19
N ALA A 59 5.06 2.94 0.94
CA ALA A 59 4.35 2.80 2.21
C ALA A 59 5.13 3.54 3.30
N MET A 60 4.43 4.39 4.06
CA MET A 60 5.03 5.16 5.15
C MET A 60 4.15 5.08 6.40
N GLU A 61 4.79 5.20 7.56
CA GLU A 61 4.12 5.30 8.85
C GLU A 61 4.44 6.65 9.49
N PHE A 62 3.40 7.29 10.05
CA PHE A 62 3.57 8.43 10.94
C PHE A 62 3.33 7.97 12.37
N TYR A 63 4.39 8.00 13.18
CA TYR A 63 4.32 7.61 14.59
C TYR A 63 5.13 8.59 15.44
N MET A 64 4.54 9.11 16.52
CA MET A 64 5.20 10.08 17.41
C MET A 64 5.85 11.27 16.68
N CYS A 65 5.13 11.83 15.69
CA CYS A 65 5.60 12.92 14.83
C CYS A 65 6.85 12.59 13.98
N GLN A 66 7.19 11.31 13.83
CA GLN A 66 8.23 10.82 12.93
C GLN A 66 7.56 10.16 11.72
N CYS A 67 8.13 10.38 10.54
CA CYS A 67 7.77 9.67 9.31
C CYS A 67 8.83 8.61 9.03
N THR A 68 8.41 7.37 8.79
CA THR A 68 9.30 6.25 8.47
C THR A 68 8.82 5.50 7.24
N ASP A 69 9.76 5.05 6.42
CA ASP A 69 9.52 4.23 5.25
C ASP A 69 9.30 2.76 5.66
N LEU A 70 8.10 2.23 5.42
CA LEU A 70 7.78 0.84 5.72
C LEU A 70 8.47 -0.15 4.76
N LEU A 71 8.89 0.30 3.57
CA LEU A 71 9.56 -0.53 2.56
C LEU A 71 11.10 -0.54 2.71
N ASP A 72 11.68 0.43 3.42
CA ASP A 72 13.13 0.53 3.70
C ASP A 72 13.43 0.34 5.20
N GLY A 73 12.86 -0.70 5.81
CA GLY A 73 13.20 -1.11 7.18
C GLY A 73 12.87 -0.07 8.26
N ASN A 74 11.81 0.72 8.09
CA ASN A 74 11.44 1.86 8.94
C ASN A 74 12.48 2.98 8.97
N ARG A 75 13.23 3.17 7.87
CA ARG A 75 14.16 4.30 7.74
C ARG A 75 13.40 5.62 7.86
N PRO A 76 13.93 6.62 8.60
CA PRO A 76 13.29 7.93 8.68
C PRO A 76 13.18 8.62 7.32
N CYS A 77 12.00 9.19 7.03
CA CYS A 77 11.76 10.09 5.91
C CYS A 77 11.58 11.51 6.42
N LEU A 78 11.98 12.49 5.61
CA LEU A 78 11.68 13.89 5.85
C LEU A 78 10.46 14.30 5.02
N ILE A 79 9.67 15.26 5.51
CA ILE A 79 8.61 15.89 4.71
C ILE A 79 9.13 17.25 4.26
N GLY A 80 9.20 17.46 2.95
CA GLY A 80 9.65 18.71 2.34
C GLY A 80 8.62 19.83 2.47
N ASP A 81 9.05 21.05 2.10
CA ASP A 81 8.20 22.25 2.10
C ASP A 81 7.04 22.16 1.10
N ASP A 82 7.16 21.31 0.08
CA ASP A 82 6.12 20.98 -0.90
C ASP A 82 5.17 19.87 -0.41
N HIS A 83 5.30 19.45 0.84
CA HIS A 83 4.60 18.32 1.45
C HIS A 83 4.92 16.95 0.81
N ALA A 84 5.99 16.86 0.01
CA ALA A 84 6.44 15.59 -0.54
C ALA A 84 7.39 14.88 0.45
N PRO A 85 7.30 13.54 0.57
CA PRO A 85 8.24 12.77 1.34
C PRO A 85 9.60 12.70 0.61
N LEU A 86 10.67 13.05 1.30
CA LEU A 86 12.04 12.98 0.82
C LEU A 86 12.69 11.67 1.28
N GLY A 87 13.26 10.93 0.31
CA GLY A 87 13.94 9.66 0.56
C GLY A 87 13.00 8.45 0.73
N LEU A 88 11.75 8.56 0.28
CA LEU A 88 10.79 7.46 0.27
C LEU A 88 11.13 6.46 -0.85
N CYS A 89 11.20 5.18 -0.49
CA CYS A 89 11.36 4.08 -1.41
C CYS A 89 10.06 3.85 -2.18
N SER A 90 10.21 3.60 -3.49
CA SER A 90 9.11 3.18 -4.35
C SER A 90 9.48 1.87 -5.02
N VAL A 91 8.56 0.91 -4.98
CA VAL A 91 8.72 -0.41 -5.59
C VAL A 91 7.75 -0.57 -6.75
N PRO A 92 8.16 -1.18 -7.87
CA PRO A 92 7.26 -1.44 -8.99
C PRO A 92 6.22 -2.50 -8.61
N ILE A 93 4.98 -2.30 -9.05
CA ILE A 93 3.89 -3.27 -8.89
C ILE A 93 3.50 -3.78 -10.27
N GLU A 94 3.97 -4.98 -10.61
CA GLU A 94 3.80 -5.57 -11.95
C GLU A 94 2.50 -6.37 -12.09
N ARG A 95 2.00 -6.89 -10.96
CA ARG A 95 0.76 -7.66 -10.86
C ARG A 95 0.04 -7.30 -9.55
N PRO A 96 -1.29 -7.43 -9.48
CA PRO A 96 -2.05 -7.01 -8.30
C PRO A 96 -1.55 -7.63 -7.00
N GLU A 97 -1.15 -8.90 -7.02
CA GLU A 97 -0.72 -9.63 -5.82
C GLU A 97 0.58 -9.06 -5.24
N SER A 98 1.44 -8.44 -6.06
CA SER A 98 2.66 -7.81 -5.57
C SER A 98 2.40 -6.62 -4.64
N ALA A 99 1.17 -6.09 -4.60
CA ALA A 99 0.81 -5.02 -3.67
C ALA A 99 0.60 -5.49 -2.23
N VAL A 100 0.47 -6.80 -1.98
CA VAL A 100 0.20 -7.38 -0.66
C VAL A 100 1.33 -8.28 -0.15
N GLU A 101 2.47 -8.31 -0.84
CA GLU A 101 3.64 -9.16 -0.52
C GLU A 101 4.65 -8.50 0.46
N PHE A 102 4.37 -7.29 0.97
CA PHE A 102 5.29 -6.48 1.79
C PHE A 102 5.14 -6.69 3.29
#